data_AF-R5MBJ7-F1
#
_entry.id   AF-R5MBJ7-F1
#
_cell.length_a   1.000
_cell.length_b   1.000
_cell.length_c   1.000
_cell.angle_alpha   90.00
_cell.angle_beta   90.00
_cell.angle_gamma   90.00
#
_symmetry.space_group_name_H-M   'P 1'
#
loop_
_entity.id
_entity.type
_entity.pdbx_description
1 polymer ?
#
loop_
_entity_poly.entity_id
_entity_poly.type
_entity_poly.pdbx_seq_one_letter_code
_entity_poly.pdbx_strand_id
1 'polypeptide(L)' 'MKEASGELNLTVVVVMAVAALMAFFYTLIWPTIRNNMASNTKCQAAVCKKCEDPDGCSTVDCTYTDKKGNKTEMKCVWKG' A
#
# COMPACT_ATOMS: atom_id res chain seq x y z
N MET A 1 -20.94 -45.57 -5.49
CA MET A 1 -19.58 -45.01 -5.58
C MET A 1 -19.48 -43.73 -4.74
N LYS A 2 -19.56 -43.84 -3.42
CA LYS A 2 -19.55 -42.68 -2.51
C LYS A 2 -18.84 -43.08 -1.22
N GLU A 3 -17.60 -43.56 -1.33
CA GLU A 3 -16.86 -44.05 -0.15
C GLU A 3 -15.35 -44.20 -0.38
N ALA A 4 -14.78 -43.55 -1.41
CA ALA A 4 -13.35 -43.56 -1.68
C ALA A 4 -12.78 -42.16 -1.95
N SER A 5 -13.27 -41.17 -1.20
CA SER A 5 -12.70 -39.80 -1.20
C SER A 5 -12.28 -39.35 0.21
N GLY A 6 -12.30 -40.27 1.18
CA GLY A 6 -12.28 -39.97 2.62
C GLY A 6 -10.92 -39.86 3.30
N GLU A 7 -9.80 -39.95 2.57
CA GLU A 7 -8.45 -39.83 3.16
C GLU A 7 -7.60 -38.71 2.54
N LEU A 8 -8.20 -37.80 1.76
CA LEU A 8 -7.52 -36.54 1.50
C LEU A 8 -7.63 -35.69 2.76
N ASN A 9 -6.60 -35.80 3.60
CA ASN A 9 -6.52 -35.19 4.92
C ASN A 9 -7.10 -33.77 4.90
N LEU A 10 -8.18 -33.57 5.64
CA LEU A 10 -8.90 -32.29 5.71
C LEU A 10 -7.95 -31.12 6.01
N THR A 11 -6.85 -31.36 6.76
CA THR A 11 -5.84 -30.33 7.03
C THR A 11 -5.11 -29.86 5.77
N VAL A 12 -4.89 -30.74 4.80
CA VAL A 12 -4.28 -30.39 3.50
C VAL A 12 -5.20 -29.47 2.72
N VAL A 13 -6.51 -29.77 2.72
CA VAL A 13 -7.51 -28.91 2.07
C VAL A 13 -7.54 -27.52 2.73
N VAL A 14 -7.49 -27.47 4.06
CA VAL A 14 -7.48 -26.21 4.81
C VAL A 14 -6.20 -25.41 4.51
N VAL A 15 -5.03 -26.05 4.49
CA VAL A 15 -3.76 -25.38 4.17
C VAL A 15 -3.78 -24.80 2.76
N MET A 16 -4.30 -25.55 1.78
CA MET A 16 -4.43 -25.07 0.39
C MET A 16 -5.39 -23.90 0.28
N ALA A 17 -6.51 -23.93 1.00
CA ALA A 17 -7.46 -22.82 1.04
C ALA A 17 -6.83 -21.55 1.62
N VAL A 18 -6.11 -21.66 2.74
CA VAL A 18 -5.41 -20.51 3.35
C VAL A 18 -4.32 -19.98 2.42
N ALA A 19 -3.55 -20.85 1.76
CA ALA A 19 -2.53 -20.44 0.80
C ALA A 19 -3.12 -19.66 -0.38
N ALA A 20 -4.27 -20.10 -0.91
CA ALA A 20 -4.98 -19.40 -1.96
C ALA A 20 -5.46 -18.01 -1.50
N LEU A 21 -6.00 -17.90 -0.28
CA LEU A 21 -6.43 -16.62 0.29
C LEU A 21 -5.25 -15.66 0.52
N MET A 22 -4.12 -16.17 1.01
CA MET A 22 -2.89 -15.38 1.16
C MET A 22 -2.40 -14.86 -0.18
N ALA A 23 -2.34 -15.71 -1.21
CA ALA A 23 -1.93 -15.31 -2.55
C ALA A 23 -2.85 -14.23 -3.12
N PHE A 24 -4.17 -14.36 -2.97
CA PHE A 24 -5.14 -13.34 -3.38
C PHE A 24 -4.91 -12.01 -2.65
N PHE A 25 -4.72 -12.05 -1.33
CA PHE A 25 -4.51 -10.86 -0.52
C PHE A 25 -3.23 -10.09 -0.92
N TYR A 26 -2.11 -10.79 -1.06
CA TYR A 26 -0.83 -10.15 -1.41
C TYR A 26 -0.77 -9.63 -2.85
N THR A 27 -1.52 -10.24 -3.77
CA THR A 27 -1.52 -9.83 -5.18
C THR A 27 -2.46 -8.67 -5.47
N LEU A 28 -3.62 -8.60 -4.81
CA LEU A 28 -4.64 -7.60 -5.15
C LEU A 28 -4.82 -6.53 -4.07
N ILE A 29 -4.83 -6.92 -2.80
CA ILE A 29 -5.16 -6.00 -1.69
C ILE A 29 -3.91 -5.26 -1.22
N TRP A 30 -2.82 -5.99 -0.98
CA TRP A 30 -1.56 -5.42 -0.52
C TRP A 30 -0.95 -4.32 -1.41
N PRO A 31 -0.93 -4.39 -2.76
CA PRO A 31 -0.37 -3.29 -3.57
C PRO A 31 -1.13 -1.98 -3.37
N THR A 32 -2.44 -2.03 -3.21
CA THR A 32 -3.28 -0.86 -2.97
C THR A 32 -2.95 -0.20 -1.63
N ILE A 33 -2.76 -1.00 -0.59
CA ILE A 33 -2.38 -0.50 0.75
C ILE A 33 -0.95 0.05 0.73
N ARG A 34 -0.02 -0.69 0.13
CA ARG A 34 1.39 -0.29 0.03
C ARG A 34 1.56 1.01 -0.75
N ASN A 35 0.80 1.21 -1.83
CA ASN A 35 0.86 2.44 -2.61
C ASN A 35 0.36 3.64 -1.80
N ASN A 36 -0.73 3.48 -1.05
CA ASN A 36 -1.24 4.52 -0.15
C ASN A 36 -0.24 4.86 0.97
N MET A 37 0.38 3.85 1.59
CA MET A 37 1.40 4.08 2.62
C MET A 37 2.65 4.75 2.03
N ALA A 38 3.14 4.29 0.87
CA ALA A 38 4.31 4.86 0.24
C ALA A 38 4.12 6.33 -0.14
N SER A 39 2.95 6.70 -0.67
CA SER A 39 2.65 8.11 -0.96
C SER A 39 2.62 8.94 0.31
N ASN A 40 1.99 8.46 1.38
CA ASN A 40 1.98 9.16 2.67
C ASN A 40 3.38 9.28 3.29
N THR A 41 4.19 8.21 3.31
CA THR A 41 5.55 8.23 3.86
C THR A 41 6.48 9.13 3.06
N LYS A 42 6.37 9.14 1.72
CA LYS A 42 7.15 10.07 0.89
C LYS A 42 6.77 11.51 1.17
N CYS A 43 5.49 11.80 1.36
CA CYS A 43 5.02 13.12 1.76
C CYS A 43 5.47 13.54 3.16
N GLN A 44 5.66 12.60 4.10
CA GLN A 44 6.22 12.87 5.42
C GLN A 44 7.74 13.16 5.38
N ALA A 45 8.46 12.60 4.42
CA ALA A 45 9.91 12.79 4.25
C ALA A 45 10.28 13.87 3.21
N ALA A 46 9.30 14.42 2.49
CA ALA A 46 9.51 15.43 1.47
C ALA A 46 9.53 16.84 2.09
N VAL A 47 10.26 17.74 1.45
CA VAL A 47 10.23 19.17 1.80
C VAL A 47 9.09 19.81 1.04
N CYS A 48 8.05 20.24 1.78
CA CYS A 48 6.86 20.85 1.22
C CYS A 48 6.94 22.37 1.26
N LYS A 49 6.44 23.05 0.21
CA LYS A 49 6.25 24.50 0.25
C LYS A 49 5.15 24.84 1.25
N LYS A 50 5.30 25.97 1.94
CA LYS A 50 4.28 26.49 2.88
C LYS A 50 3.05 26.89 2.06
N CYS A 51 1.87 26.45 2.47
CA CYS A 51 0.65 26.97 1.88
C CYS A 51 0.41 28.41 2.31
N GLU A 52 0.23 29.29 1.35
CA GLU A 52 -0.05 30.72 1.57
C GLU A 52 -1.51 30.95 2.02
N ASP A 53 -2.41 29.99 1.77
CA ASP A 53 -3.81 30.01 2.22
C ASP A 53 -4.10 28.86 3.22
N PRO A 54 -4.35 29.16 4.51
CA PRO A 54 -4.62 28.15 5.54
C PRO A 54 -6.00 27.47 5.43
N ASP A 55 -6.97 28.07 4.74
CA ASP A 55 -8.34 27.54 4.60
C ASP A 55 -8.65 26.91 3.23
N GLY A 56 -7.79 27.12 2.22
CA GLY A 56 -8.03 26.65 0.85
C GLY A 56 -7.11 25.52 0.36
N CYS A 57 -6.05 25.22 1.11
CA CYS A 57 -5.04 24.29 0.66
C CYS A 57 -5.34 22.84 1.04
N SER A 58 -5.97 22.11 0.12
CA SER A 58 -6.10 20.65 0.24
C SER A 58 -4.80 19.90 -0.10
N THR A 59 -3.97 20.46 -1.00
CA THR A 59 -2.70 19.83 -1.44
C THR A 59 -1.58 20.84 -1.67
N VAL A 60 -0.37 20.53 -1.23
CA VAL A 60 0.88 21.28 -1.46
C VAL A 60 1.83 20.56 -2.39
N ASP A 61 2.63 21.33 -3.14
CA ASP A 61 3.76 20.79 -3.89
C ASP A 61 4.94 20.53 -2.95
N CYS A 62 5.40 19.27 -2.93
CA CYS A 62 6.51 18.80 -2.14
C CYS A 62 7.61 18.22 -3.02
N THR A 63 8.86 18.43 -2.62
CA THR A 63 10.03 17.85 -3.27
C THR A 63 10.62 16.76 -2.38
N TYR A 64 10.61 15.53 -2.87
CA TYR A 64 11.32 14.42 -2.24
C TYR A 64 12.69 14.27 -2.91
N THR A 65 13.76 14.21 -2.11
CA THR A 65 15.10 13.91 -2.62
C THR A 65 15.48 12.50 -2.21
N ASP A 66 15.67 11.62 -3.18
CA ASP A 66 16.08 10.24 -2.92
C ASP A 66 17.54 10.16 -2.44
N LYS A 67 17.96 9.03 -1.86
CA LYS A 67 19.34 8.80 -1.38
C LYS A 67 20.41 8.93 -2.48
N LYS A 68 19.99 8.89 -3.75
CA LYS A 68 20.84 9.10 -4.93
C LYS A 68 20.92 10.57 -5.40
N GLY A 69 20.29 11.51 -4.68
CA GLY A 69 20.26 12.94 -5.02
C GLY A 69 19.23 13.34 -6.07
N ASN A 70 18.39 12.41 -6.53
CA ASN A 70 17.32 12.71 -7.49
C ASN A 70 16.15 13.40 -6.80
N LYS A 71 15.74 14.55 -7.33
CA LYS A 71 14.57 15.30 -6.86
C LYS A 71 13.32 14.86 -7.60
N THR A 72 12.26 14.55 -6.89
CA THR A 72 10.95 14.24 -7.46
C THR A 72 9.91 15.17 -6.86
N GLU A 73 9.20 15.90 -7.71
CA GLU A 73 8.09 16.76 -7.32
C GLU A 73 6.81 15.92 -7.20
N MET A 74 6.08 16.09 -6.09
CA MET A 74 4.83 15.39 -5.83
C MET A 74 3.87 16.22 -4.99
N LYS A 75 2.57 16.07 -5.26
CA LYS A 75 1.51 16.73 -4.50
C LYS A 75 1.15 15.91 -3.28
N CYS A 76 1.21 16.54 -2.11
CA CYS A 76 0.89 15.93 -0.82
C CYS A 76 -0.27 16.67 -0.17
N VAL A 77 -1.07 15.96 0.62
CA VAL A 77 -2.14 16.58 1.40
C VAL A 77 -1.52 17.49 2.47
N TRP A 78 -1.98 18.74 2.54
CA TRP A 78 -1.53 19.68 3.56
C TRP A 78 -2.04 19.24 4.94
N LYS A 79 -1.16 19.15 5.93
CA LYS A 79 -1.50 18.68 7.29
C LYS A 79 -1.53 19.78 8.36
N GLY A 80 -1.46 21.05 7.96
CA GLY A 80 -1.41 22.21 8.87
C GLY A 80 0.02 22.55 9.26
#